data_AF-A0A6I8LV61-F1
#
_entry.id   AF-A0A6I8LV61-F1
#
_cell.length_a   1.000
_cell.length_b   1.000
_cell.length_c   1.000
_cell.angle_alpha   90.00
_cell.angle_beta   90.00
_cell.angle_gamma   90.00
#
_symmetry.space_group_name_H-M   'P 1'
#
loop_
_entity.id
_entity.type
_entity.pdbx_description
1 polymer ?
#
loop_
_entity_poly.entity_id
_entity_poly.type
_entity_poly.pdbx_seq_one_letter_code
_entity_poly.pdbx_strand_id
1 'polypeptide(L)'
;MPGVVRRAGFRALGVVAVTLLLGFALHLSRPEAPVSPPEAPSPAAVPARGIDREWELSGARVGDDGTGFFTGEITVTNQAGRARTGLFRLTLSVGGRKVADLVGRTESAVAPGVTVVVELGLGGAFVPGPYAVEFHEAFA
;
A
#
# COMPACT_ATOMS: atom_id res chain seq x y z
N MET A 1 28.71 -10.04 -55.94
CA MET A 1 27.29 -10.45 -56.15
C MET A 1 26.54 -10.36 -54.83
N PRO A 2 25.24 -10.04 -54.84
CA PRO A 2 24.72 -8.82 -54.22
C PRO A 2 23.73 -9.07 -53.06
N GLY A 3 23.33 -7.97 -52.41
CA GLY A 3 22.19 -7.91 -51.50
C GLY A 3 21.85 -6.48 -51.07
N VAL A 4 21.46 -5.63 -52.02
CA VAL A 4 20.91 -4.29 -51.79
C VAL A 4 19.45 -4.40 -51.33
N VAL A 5 19.05 -3.66 -50.30
CA VAL A 5 17.65 -3.22 -50.16
C VAL A 5 17.61 -1.71 -49.88
N ARG A 6 17.03 -0.99 -50.85
CA ARG A 6 16.57 0.39 -50.80
C ARG A 6 15.13 0.43 -50.29
N ARG A 7 14.72 1.53 -49.62
CA ARG A 7 13.44 2.26 -49.79
C ARG A 7 13.44 3.45 -48.80
N ALA A 8 13.58 4.69 -49.29
CA ALA A 8 12.48 5.61 -49.63
C ALA A 8 11.66 6.00 -48.37
N GLY A 9 11.66 7.22 -47.84
CA GLY A 9 11.64 8.52 -48.51
C GLY A 9 10.20 9.01 -48.60
N PHE A 10 9.75 9.88 -47.69
CA PHE A 10 8.63 10.79 -47.90
C PHE A 10 8.84 12.05 -47.04
N ARG A 11 9.03 13.18 -47.74
CA ARG A 11 8.74 14.53 -47.25
C ARG A 11 7.34 14.89 -47.76
N ALA A 12 6.50 15.51 -46.92
CA ALA A 12 5.53 16.55 -47.30
C ALA A 12 4.90 17.08 -45.98
N LEU A 13 5.06 18.34 -45.58
CA LEU A 13 4.48 19.62 -46.06
C LEU A 13 2.96 19.79 -45.79
N GLY A 14 2.63 20.91 -45.13
CA GLY A 14 1.29 21.51 -44.99
C GLY A 14 0.93 21.75 -43.52
N VAL A 15 1.33 22.84 -42.86
CA VAL A 15 0.79 24.23 -42.94
C VAL A 15 -0.74 24.26 -43.04
N VAL A 16 -1.42 24.60 -41.94
CA VAL A 16 -2.46 25.65 -41.91
C VAL A 16 -2.51 26.24 -40.50
N ALA A 17 -2.05 27.48 -40.36
CA ALA A 17 -2.43 28.38 -39.29
C ALA A 17 -3.72 29.11 -39.72
N VAL A 18 -4.76 29.12 -38.88
CA VAL A 18 -5.87 30.08 -38.98
C VAL A 18 -6.21 30.60 -37.58
N THR A 19 -5.64 31.77 -37.31
CA THR A 19 -6.25 32.99 -36.78
C THR A 19 -7.56 32.89 -35.97
N LEU A 20 -7.42 33.13 -34.67
CA LEU A 20 -8.19 34.05 -33.82
C LEU A 20 -9.62 34.43 -34.27
N LEU A 21 -10.60 34.00 -33.47
CA LEU A 21 -11.83 34.76 -33.24
C LEU A 21 -11.95 35.04 -31.74
N LEU A 22 -11.64 36.29 -31.42
CA LEU A 22 -11.84 36.94 -30.14
C LEU A 22 -13.35 37.08 -29.90
N GLY A 23 -13.92 36.19 -29.08
CA GLY A 23 -15.31 36.24 -28.64
C GLY A 23 -15.37 36.46 -27.13
N PHE A 24 -15.44 37.72 -26.72
CA PHE A 24 -15.67 38.14 -25.34
C PHE A 24 -17.12 37.80 -24.95
N ALA A 25 -17.31 36.76 -24.16
CA ALA A 25 -18.54 36.54 -23.39
C ALA A 25 -18.16 36.04 -21.99
N LEU A 26 -18.12 36.99 -21.05
CA LEU A 26 -18.06 36.73 -19.62
C LEU A 26 -19.25 35.86 -19.22
N HIS A 27 -19.03 34.57 -19.03
CA HIS A 27 -20.00 33.66 -18.43
C HIS A 27 -19.28 32.67 -17.50
N LEU A 28 -19.13 33.11 -16.24
CA LEU A 28 -19.20 32.29 -15.02
C LEU A 28 -18.66 30.84 -15.08
N SER A 29 -17.42 30.62 -15.52
CA SER A 29 -16.72 29.37 -15.18
C SER A 29 -16.21 29.47 -13.76
N ARG A 30 -17.07 29.14 -12.79
CA ARG A 30 -16.63 28.71 -11.47
C ARG A 30 -15.70 27.51 -11.72
N PRO A 31 -14.43 27.52 -11.31
CA PRO A 31 -13.64 26.30 -11.33
C PRO A 31 -14.33 25.33 -10.38
N GLU A 32 -15.09 24.39 -10.93
CA GLU A 32 -15.49 23.20 -10.20
C GLU A 32 -14.16 22.49 -9.92
N ALA A 33 -13.69 22.59 -8.66
CA ALA A 33 -12.53 21.85 -8.23
C ALA A 33 -12.76 20.39 -8.63
N PRO A 34 -11.78 19.71 -9.24
CA PRO A 34 -11.93 18.29 -9.52
C PRO A 34 -12.31 17.60 -8.21
N VAL A 35 -13.51 17.02 -8.17
CA VAL A 35 -13.96 16.23 -7.03
C VAL A 35 -13.06 15.01 -7.04
N SER A 36 -12.00 15.02 -6.21
CA SER A 36 -11.18 13.83 -6.02
C SER A 36 -12.11 12.67 -5.65
N PRO A 37 -11.94 11.48 -6.25
CA PRO A 37 -12.62 10.30 -5.78
C PRO A 37 -12.41 10.18 -4.26
N PRO A 38 -13.42 9.70 -3.50
CA PRO A 38 -13.21 9.44 -2.08
C PRO A 38 -11.98 8.56 -1.92
N GLU A 39 -10.97 9.08 -1.23
CA GLU A 39 -9.75 8.34 -0.91
C GLU A 39 -10.15 7.11 -0.10
N ALA A 40 -9.72 5.92 -0.55
CA ALA A 40 -9.97 4.71 0.21
C ALA A 40 -9.40 4.88 1.63
N PRO A 41 -10.10 4.43 2.68
CA PRO A 41 -9.60 4.57 4.04
C PRO A 41 -8.23 3.92 4.16
N SER A 42 -7.20 4.70 4.48
CA SER A 42 -5.84 4.20 4.68
C SER A 42 -5.68 3.67 6.11
N PRO A 43 -4.97 2.54 6.33
CA PRO A 43 -4.69 2.02 7.65
C PRO A 43 -4.01 3.06 8.56
N ALA A 44 -4.53 3.22 9.77
CA ALA A 44 -4.01 4.14 10.76
C ALA A 44 -2.85 3.52 11.54
N ALA A 45 -1.84 4.31 11.88
CA ALA A 45 -0.74 3.86 12.73
C ALA A 45 -1.23 3.50 14.14
N VAL A 46 -0.75 2.38 14.66
CA VAL A 46 -1.03 1.91 16.02
C VAL A 46 0.30 1.78 16.78
N PRO A 47 0.38 2.22 18.05
CA PRO A 47 1.54 1.96 18.87
C PRO A 47 1.78 0.44 18.99
N ALA A 48 2.83 -0.05 18.36
CA ALA A 48 3.19 -1.46 18.39
C ALA A 48 4.71 -1.60 18.34
N ARG A 49 5.26 -2.30 19.33
CA ARG A 49 6.66 -2.73 19.41
C ARG A 49 6.71 -4.07 20.10
N GLY A 50 7.64 -4.91 19.71
CA GLY A 50 7.81 -6.22 20.34
C GLY A 50 8.92 -7.01 19.68
N ILE A 51 9.40 -8.04 20.37
CA ILE A 51 10.31 -9.03 19.80
C ILE A 51 9.69 -10.39 20.07
N ASP A 52 9.59 -11.22 19.03
CA ASP A 52 9.22 -12.62 19.16
C ASP A 52 10.07 -13.48 18.23
N ARG A 53 10.68 -14.54 18.78
CA ARG A 53 11.51 -15.53 18.06
C ARG A 53 12.46 -14.94 17.00
N GLU A 54 13.17 -13.87 17.39
CA GLU A 54 14.14 -13.14 16.55
C GLU A 54 13.51 -12.27 15.45
N TRP A 55 12.22 -11.97 15.54
CA TRP A 55 11.58 -10.92 14.75
C TRP A 55 11.29 -9.72 15.64
N GLU A 56 11.79 -8.56 15.25
CA GLU A 56 11.47 -7.30 15.90
C GLU A 56 10.37 -6.58 15.14
N LEU A 57 9.26 -6.28 15.82
CA LEU A 57 8.23 -5.39 15.34
C LEU A 57 8.59 -3.94 15.68
N SER A 58 8.70 -3.09 14.67
CA SER A 58 8.99 -1.66 14.82
C SER A 58 7.81 -0.73 14.51
N GLY A 59 6.76 -1.25 13.86
CA GLY A 59 5.53 -0.50 13.61
C GLY A 59 4.38 -1.37 13.11
N ALA A 60 3.16 -0.91 13.33
CA ALA A 60 1.94 -1.53 12.83
C ALA A 60 0.94 -0.46 12.36
N ARG A 61 0.18 -0.78 11.32
CA ARG A 61 -0.97 0.00 10.84
C ARG A 61 -2.18 -0.91 10.69
N VAL A 62 -3.35 -0.41 11.07
CA VAL A 62 -4.61 -1.17 11.02
C VAL A 62 -5.72 -0.26 10.51
N GLY A 63 -6.58 -0.77 9.65
CA GLY A 63 -7.70 -0.02 9.08
C GLY A 63 -8.88 -0.89 8.68
N ASP A 64 -9.89 -0.22 8.13
CA ASP A 64 -10.98 -0.85 7.37
C ASP A 64 -10.51 -1.02 5.92
N ASP A 65 -10.78 -2.17 5.32
CA ASP A 65 -10.48 -2.45 3.91
C ASP A 65 -11.46 -1.75 2.93
N GLY A 66 -12.45 -1.05 3.46
CA GLY A 66 -13.51 -0.39 2.70
C GLY A 66 -14.73 -1.29 2.45
N THR A 67 -14.68 -2.54 2.91
CA THR A 67 -15.78 -3.51 2.88
C THR A 67 -16.28 -3.89 4.28
N GLY A 68 -15.75 -3.23 5.32
CA GLY A 68 -16.14 -3.43 6.71
C GLY A 68 -15.33 -4.51 7.42
N PHE A 69 -14.17 -4.89 6.89
CA PHE A 69 -13.27 -5.86 7.49
C PHE A 69 -11.94 -5.22 7.86
N PHE A 70 -11.28 -5.77 8.88
CA PHE A 70 -9.95 -5.31 9.23
C PHE A 70 -8.93 -5.64 8.13
N THR A 71 -8.06 -4.69 7.85
CA THR A 71 -6.80 -4.87 7.13
C THR A 71 -5.65 -4.29 7.94
N GLY A 72 -4.41 -4.66 7.64
CA GLY A 72 -3.25 -4.07 8.30
C GLY A 72 -1.92 -4.37 7.66
N GLU A 73 -0.90 -3.71 8.19
CA GLU A 73 0.49 -3.88 7.80
C GLU A 73 1.37 -3.84 9.03
N ILE A 74 2.47 -4.59 9.03
CA ILE A 74 3.50 -4.53 10.07
C ILE A 74 4.87 -4.30 9.46
N THR A 75 5.72 -3.59 10.19
CA THR A 75 7.14 -3.40 9.86
C THR A 75 7.97 -4.27 10.79
N VAL A 76 8.66 -5.26 10.23
CA VAL A 76 9.42 -6.26 10.98
C VAL A 76 10.87 -6.36 10.52
N THR A 77 11.78 -6.65 11.44
CA THR A 77 13.20 -6.88 11.16
C THR A 77 13.60 -8.29 11.56
N ASN A 78 14.28 -9.01 10.66
CA ASN A 78 14.85 -10.32 10.98
C ASN A 78 16.13 -10.15 11.81
N GLN A 79 16.07 -10.45 13.10
CA GLN A 79 17.22 -10.41 14.02
C GLN A 79 17.98 -11.75 14.07
N ALA A 80 17.54 -12.78 13.35
CA ALA A 80 18.21 -14.08 13.32
C ALA A 80 19.55 -14.00 12.56
N GLY A 81 20.49 -14.88 12.90
CA GLY A 81 21.78 -15.00 12.21
C GLY A 81 21.71 -15.61 10.79
N ARG A 82 20.51 -15.88 10.26
CA ARG A 82 20.29 -16.46 8.93
C ARG A 82 19.03 -15.91 8.25
N ALA A 83 18.96 -16.04 6.93
CA ALA A 83 17.76 -15.71 6.20
C ALA A 83 16.61 -16.68 6.55
N ARG A 84 15.39 -16.16 6.74
CA ARG A 84 14.21 -16.96 7.06
C ARG A 84 12.93 -16.29 6.58
N THR A 85 11.92 -17.10 6.27
CA THR A 85 10.55 -16.61 6.07
C THR A 85 9.88 -16.39 7.42
N GLY A 86 8.98 -15.42 7.50
CA GLY A 86 8.20 -15.14 8.70
C GLY A 86 6.72 -15.36 8.44
N LEU A 87 6.00 -15.91 9.42
CA LEU A 87 4.54 -15.87 9.49
C LEU A 87 4.18 -15.18 10.79
N PHE A 88 3.37 -14.14 10.69
CA PHE A 88 3.07 -13.24 11.79
C PHE A 88 1.58 -13.26 12.10
N ARG A 89 1.27 -13.18 13.38
CA ARG A 89 -0.07 -12.90 13.89
C ARG A 89 -0.03 -11.61 14.69
N LEU A 90 -0.94 -10.70 14.36
CA LEU A 90 -1.19 -9.47 15.08
C LEU A 90 -2.58 -9.56 15.73
N THR A 91 -2.61 -9.71 17.05
CA THR A 91 -3.86 -9.74 17.81
C THR A 91 -4.24 -8.33 18.22
N LEU A 92 -5.46 -7.91 17.88
CA LEU A 92 -6.00 -6.60 18.16
C LEU A 92 -7.01 -6.68 19.30
N SER A 93 -6.90 -5.76 20.25
CA SER A 93 -7.84 -5.64 21.36
C SER A 93 -8.33 -4.20 21.56
N VAL A 94 -9.60 -4.04 21.94
CA VAL A 94 -10.20 -2.76 22.33
C VAL A 94 -10.79 -2.93 23.73
N GLY A 95 -10.39 -2.08 24.68
CA GLY A 95 -10.85 -2.17 26.08
C GLY A 95 -10.55 -3.53 26.73
N GLY A 96 -9.42 -4.16 26.38
CA GLY A 96 -9.01 -5.48 26.90
C GLY A 96 -9.73 -6.67 26.29
N ARG A 97 -10.61 -6.47 25.30
CA ARG A 97 -11.28 -7.55 24.57
C ARG A 97 -10.69 -7.70 23.18
N LYS A 98 -10.37 -8.92 22.79
CA LYS A 98 -9.92 -9.23 21.43
C LYS A 98 -11.02 -8.89 20.43
N VAL A 99 -10.65 -8.17 19.37
CA VAL A 99 -11.55 -7.80 18.25
C VAL A 99 -11.17 -8.47 16.94
N ALA A 100 -9.88 -8.77 16.72
CA ALA A 100 -9.41 -9.44 15.52
C ALA A 100 -8.04 -10.11 15.73
N ASP A 101 -7.76 -11.08 14.87
CA ASP A 101 -6.42 -11.60 14.61
C ASP A 101 -6.12 -11.36 13.14
N LEU A 102 -5.03 -10.66 12.84
CA LEU A 102 -4.55 -10.45 11.47
C LEU A 102 -3.33 -11.31 11.24
N VAL A 103 -3.25 -11.96 10.08
CA VAL A 103 -2.17 -12.89 9.77
C VAL A 103 -1.53 -12.52 8.44
N GLY A 104 -0.21 -12.45 8.41
CA GLY A 104 0.54 -12.15 7.20
C GLY A 104 1.87 -12.88 7.18
N ARG A 105 2.47 -12.99 6.00
CA ARG A 105 3.75 -13.68 5.81
C ARG A 105 4.68 -12.88 4.93
N THR A 106 5.98 -13.08 5.10
CA THR A 106 6.95 -12.60 4.11
C THR A 106 6.79 -13.41 2.82
N GLU A 107 6.88 -12.75 1.66
CA GLU A 107 6.79 -13.44 0.36
C GLU A 107 8.02 -14.31 0.08
N SER A 108 9.16 -13.95 0.66
CA SER A 108 10.44 -14.64 0.53
C SER A 108 11.22 -14.61 1.84
N ALA A 109 12.36 -15.30 1.89
CA ALA A 109 13.23 -15.29 3.05
C ALA A 109 13.90 -13.92 3.21
N VAL A 110 13.78 -13.33 4.39
CA VAL A 110 14.37 -12.03 4.73
C VAL A 110 15.76 -12.25 5.30
N ALA A 111 16.77 -11.58 4.78
CA ALA A 111 18.14 -11.70 5.27
C ALA A 111 18.30 -11.11 6.69
N PRO A 112 19.34 -11.50 7.45
CA PRO A 112 19.63 -10.91 8.76
C PRO A 112 19.75 -9.39 8.72
N GLY A 113 19.16 -8.71 9.71
CA GLY A 113 19.14 -7.26 9.85
C GLY A 113 18.25 -6.52 8.84
N VAL A 114 17.58 -7.21 7.91
CA VAL A 114 16.72 -6.57 6.93
C VAL A 114 15.33 -6.33 7.52
N THR A 115 14.85 -5.10 7.36
CA THR A 115 13.49 -4.68 7.70
C THR A 115 12.59 -4.75 6.46
N VAL A 116 11.39 -5.31 6.63
CA VAL A 116 10.37 -5.42 5.59
C VAL A 116 9.01 -4.98 6.11
N VAL A 117 8.14 -4.57 5.20
CA VAL A 117 6.71 -4.39 5.45
C VAL A 117 5.99 -5.66 5.04
N VAL A 118 5.08 -6.13 5.88
CA VAL A 118 4.26 -7.32 5.64
C VAL A 118 2.80 -6.91 5.72
N GLU A 119 2.09 -7.13 4.63
CA GLU A 119 0.63 -7.03 4.60
C GLU A 119 0.03 -8.15 5.44
N LEU A 120 -0.92 -7.79 6.28
CA LEU A 120 -1.71 -8.71 7.07
C LEU A 120 -3.07 -8.87 6.41
N GLY A 121 -3.45 -10.12 6.17
CA GLY A 121 -4.71 -10.46 5.53
C GLY A 121 -5.94 -10.04 6.33
N LEU A 122 -7.08 -10.09 5.65
CA LEU A 122 -8.38 -9.67 6.17
C LEU A 122 -8.74 -10.39 7.47
N GLY A 123 -9.02 -9.59 8.50
CA GLY A 123 -9.48 -10.06 9.80
C GLY A 123 -11.00 -10.14 9.90
N GLY A 124 -11.51 -10.20 11.13
CA GLY A 124 -12.94 -10.10 11.41
C GLY A 124 -13.53 -8.73 11.01
N ALA A 125 -14.83 -8.54 11.32
CA ALA A 125 -15.50 -7.27 11.09
C ALA A 125 -14.75 -6.11 11.76
N PHE A 126 -14.60 -4.99 11.04
CA PHE A 126 -13.90 -3.81 11.52
C PHE A 126 -14.63 -3.22 12.73
N VAL A 127 -13.87 -2.96 13.80
CA VAL A 127 -14.36 -2.32 15.02
C VAL A 127 -13.50 -1.09 15.28
N PRO A 128 -14.01 0.14 15.08
CA PRO A 128 -13.22 1.34 15.31
C PRO A 128 -12.88 1.51 16.79
N GLY A 129 -11.63 1.89 17.08
CA GLY A 129 -11.22 2.23 18.43
C GLY A 129 -9.72 2.35 18.60
N PRO A 130 -9.25 2.78 19.78
CA PRO A 130 -7.85 2.66 20.14
C PRO A 130 -7.51 1.17 20.31
N TYR A 131 -6.57 0.69 19.51
CA TYR A 131 -6.15 -0.71 19.54
C TYR A 131 -4.96 -0.90 20.47
N ALA A 132 -5.03 -1.95 21.30
CA ALA A 132 -3.86 -2.61 21.85
C ALA A 132 -3.45 -3.75 20.91
N VAL A 133 -2.14 -3.96 20.79
CA VAL A 133 -1.55 -4.87 19.81
C VAL A 133 -0.67 -5.90 20.51
N GLU A 134 -0.85 -7.16 20.17
CA GLU A 134 0.01 -8.26 20.58
C GLU A 134 0.59 -8.93 19.34
N PHE A 135 1.91 -9.07 19.28
CA PHE A 135 2.64 -9.57 18.12
C PHE A 135 3.24 -10.94 18.40
N HIS A 136 3.02 -11.89 17.49
CA HIS A 136 3.52 -13.25 17.57
C HIS A 136 4.03 -13.76 16.22
N GLU A 137 5.06 -14.59 16.23
CA GLU A 137 5.35 -15.51 15.13
C GLU A 137 4.39 -16.71 15.21
N ALA A 138 3.56 -16.91 14.18
CA ALA A 138 2.35 -17.72 14.27
C ALA A 138 2.55 -19.25 14.20
N PHE A 139 3.71 -19.74 13.76
CA PHE A 139 4.05 -21.17 13.82
C PHE A 139 5.21 -21.38 14.76
N ALA A 140 4.84 -21.69 16.00
CA ALA A 140 5.74 -21.65 17.11
C ALA A 140 5.59 -22.85 18.03
#